data_AF-A0AAJ7JE91-F1
#
_entry.id   AF-A0AAJ7JE91-F1
#
_cell.length_a   1.000
_cell.length_b   1.000
_cell.length_c   1.000
_cell.angle_alpha   90.00
_cell.angle_beta   90.00
_cell.angle_gamma   90.00
#
_symmetry.space_group_name_H-M   'P 1'
#
loop_
_entity.id
_entity.type
_entity.pdbx_description
1 polymer ?
#
loop_
_entity_poly.entity_id
_entity_poly.type
_entity_poly.pdbx_seq_one_letter_code
_entity_poly.pdbx_strand_id
1 'polypeptide(L)'
;MNIYFQCVSIFTICTSIFDLYCLSQAAPGSTHYGYYIISYEFVYVGNRHVRNALVMFALFSMLGAVAVFATSAMLITALRKEYEKKMVPWLYSFAAFTIFRLVAFVFASTVNDMIFGYNIAMCLLWIIFICVSVYGWLIVYSLYVELSDLTRLEDLAHLRIGTMQSLNASTTHSIAGSRPTTPHSAVSTMPAN
;
A
#
# COMPACT_ATOMS: atom_id res chain seq x y z
N MET A 1 -8.58 8.24 9.29
CA MET A 1 -7.43 7.41 8.87
C MET A 1 -6.80 7.86 7.55
N ASN A 2 -7.51 7.92 6.43
CA ASN A 2 -6.90 8.33 5.14
C ASN A 2 -6.27 9.75 5.14
N ILE A 3 -6.90 10.70 5.84
CA ILE A 3 -6.37 12.05 6.05
C ILE A 3 -5.04 12.02 6.82
N TYR A 4 -4.89 11.09 7.78
CA TYR A 4 -3.65 10.95 8.55
C TYR A 4 -2.47 10.56 7.64
N PHE A 5 -2.63 9.58 6.75
CA PHE A 5 -1.55 9.18 5.82
C PHE A 5 -1.18 10.29 4.83
N GLN A 6 -2.16 11.07 4.37
CA GLN A 6 -1.90 12.24 3.55
C GLN A 6 -1.11 13.31 4.33
N CYS A 7 -1.54 13.63 5.56
CA CYS A 7 -0.81 14.56 6.43
C CYS A 7 0.61 14.08 6.72
N VAL A 8 0.82 12.78 7.00
CA VAL A 8 2.15 12.20 7.24
C VAL A 8 3.03 12.30 6.00
N SER A 9 2.49 12.03 4.80
CA SER A 9 3.26 12.16 3.57
C SER A 9 3.68 13.62 3.30
N ILE A 10 2.78 14.59 3.48
CA ILE A 10 3.07 16.03 3.32
C ILE A 10 4.09 16.48 4.36
N PHE A 11 3.91 16.07 5.62
CA PHE A 11 4.86 16.34 6.69
C PHE A 11 6.25 15.75 6.37
N THR A 12 6.30 14.55 5.80
CA THR A 12 7.55 13.91 5.40
C THR A 12 8.23 14.66 4.25
N ILE A 13 7.47 15.16 3.27
CA ILE A 13 8.01 15.99 2.19
C ILE A 13 8.58 17.29 2.77
N CYS A 14 7.82 18.01 3.60
CA CYS A 14 8.28 19.27 4.21
C CYS A 14 9.53 19.07 5.08
N THR A 15 9.54 18.04 5.92
CA THR A 15 10.70 17.73 6.77
C THR A 15 11.90 17.24 5.97
N SER A 16 11.71 16.50 4.88
CA SER A 16 12.82 16.07 4.01
C SER A 16 13.44 17.25 3.25
N ILE A 17 12.63 18.23 2.79
CA ILE A 17 13.13 19.47 2.18
C ILE A 17 13.93 20.29 3.20
N PHE A 18 13.41 20.40 4.42
CA PHE A 18 14.09 21.11 5.50
C PHE A 18 15.42 20.44 5.88
N ASP A 19 15.45 19.10 5.97
CA ASP A 19 16.66 18.34 6.27
C ASP A 19 17.72 18.48 5.15
N LEU A 20 17.30 18.42 3.88
CA LEU A 20 18.19 18.70 2.74
C LEU A 20 18.76 20.12 2.77
N TYR A 21 17.95 21.11 3.13
CA TYR A 21 18.40 22.49 3.29
C TYR A 21 19.43 22.62 4.42
N CYS A 22 19.15 22.04 5.59
CA CYS A 22 20.08 22.04 6.73
C CYS A 22 21.40 21.33 6.41
N LEU A 23 21.35 20.18 5.72
CA LEU A 23 22.54 19.44 5.28
C LEU A 23 23.35 20.17 4.20
N SER A 24 22.69 20.96 3.35
CA SER A 24 23.35 21.82 2.35
C SER A 24 24.04 23.02 2.99
N GLN A 25 23.39 23.64 3.99
CA GLN A 25 23.96 24.77 4.72
C GLN A 25 25.17 24.35 5.54
N ALA A 26 25.18 23.12 6.06
CA ALA A 26 26.28 22.53 6.83
C ALA A 26 27.48 22.07 5.96
N ALA A 27 27.66 22.62 4.77
CA ALA A 27 28.82 22.33 3.93
C ALA A 27 30.12 22.95 4.53
N PRO A 28 31.26 22.25 4.47
CA PRO A 28 32.52 22.76 5.01
C PRO A 28 32.90 24.05 4.29
N GLY A 29 33.09 25.13 5.07
CA GLY A 29 33.37 26.48 4.57
C GLY A 29 32.24 27.50 4.76
N SER A 30 31.08 27.11 5.31
CA SER A 30 29.98 28.02 5.65
C SER A 30 30.13 28.59 7.06
N THR A 31 30.04 29.92 7.20
CA THR A 31 30.03 30.60 8.51
C THR A 31 28.63 30.54 9.13
N HIS A 32 28.48 29.83 10.24
CA HIS A 32 27.19 29.69 10.94
C HIS A 32 27.10 30.62 12.15
N TYR A 33 26.00 31.39 12.24
CA TYR A 33 25.59 32.04 13.48
C TYR A 33 24.73 31.05 14.28
N GLY A 34 25.28 30.53 15.37
CA GLY A 34 24.63 29.55 16.24
C GLY A 34 23.44 30.16 17.00
N TYR A 35 22.24 29.81 16.59
CA TYR A 35 21.04 29.95 17.42
C TYR A 35 20.73 28.59 18.04
N TYR A 36 20.84 28.46 19.36
CA TYR A 36 20.58 27.24 20.16
C TYR A 36 19.24 26.52 19.87
N ILE A 37 18.29 27.18 19.19
CA ILE A 37 16.96 26.65 18.85
C ILE A 37 16.98 25.89 17.51
N ILE A 38 17.75 26.35 16.52
CA ILE A 38 17.96 25.72 15.21
C ILE A 38 19.45 25.86 14.88
N SER A 39 20.30 25.18 15.65
CA SER A 39 21.72 25.13 15.35
C SER A 39 21.95 24.14 14.20
N TYR A 40 22.63 24.59 13.15
CA TYR A 40 23.07 23.79 12.01
C TYR A 40 24.26 22.86 12.35
N GLU A 41 24.65 22.82 13.62
CA GLU A 41 25.71 21.94 14.14
C GLU A 41 25.17 20.52 14.33
N PHE A 42 25.06 19.79 13.23
CA PHE A 42 25.15 18.35 13.31
C PHE A 42 26.59 17.99 13.70
N VAL A 43 26.79 17.41 14.88
CA VAL A 43 28.13 17.04 15.40
C VAL A 43 28.93 16.17 14.42
N TYR A 44 28.26 15.42 13.55
CA TYR A 44 28.89 14.56 12.53
C TYR A 44 28.91 15.10 11.10
N VAL A 45 28.59 16.38 10.88
CA VAL A 45 28.77 17.04 9.56
C VAL A 45 30.23 17.10 9.11
N GLY A 46 31.18 16.96 10.04
CA GLY A 46 32.62 16.90 9.73
C GLY A 46 33.01 15.72 8.81
N ASN A 47 32.24 14.63 8.79
CA ASN A 47 32.51 13.46 7.93
C ASN A 47 31.62 13.47 6.67
N ARG A 48 32.26 13.62 5.50
CA ARG A 48 31.60 13.63 4.19
C ARG A 48 30.73 12.39 3.93
N HIS A 49 31.14 11.21 4.42
CA HIS A 49 30.40 9.96 4.20
C HIS A 49 29.08 9.95 4.96
N VAL A 50 29.09 10.40 6.21
CA VAL A 50 27.91 10.45 7.06
C VAL A 50 26.91 11.47 6.50
N ARG A 51 27.37 12.67 6.14
CA ARG A 51 26.50 13.69 5.50
C ARG A 51 25.87 13.18 4.22
N ASN A 52 26.63 12.53 3.34
CA ASN A 52 26.10 12.01 2.08
C ASN A 52 25.05 10.90 2.33
N ALA A 53 25.23 10.09 3.37
CA ALA A 53 24.24 9.10 3.77
C ALA A 53 22.92 9.76 4.26
N LEU A 54 22.99 10.80 5.10
CA LEU A 54 21.80 11.53 5.54
C LEU A 54 21.06 12.18 4.36
N VAL A 55 21.80 12.80 3.42
CA VAL A 55 21.21 13.37 2.20
C VAL A 55 20.50 12.29 1.37
N MET A 56 21.10 11.12 1.21
CA MET A 56 20.46 9.99 0.52
C MET A 56 19.19 9.54 1.25
N PHE A 57 19.22 9.40 2.58
CA PHE A 57 18.04 9.05 3.36
C PHE A 57 16.91 10.08 3.22
N ALA A 58 17.22 11.38 3.19
CA ALA A 58 16.25 12.44 2.97
C ALA A 58 15.65 12.39 1.55
N LEU A 59 16.46 12.19 0.51
CA LEU A 59 15.99 12.07 -0.88
C LEU A 59 15.07 10.86 -1.09
N PHE A 60 15.49 9.68 -0.61
CA PHE A 60 14.67 8.47 -0.71
C PHE A 60 13.40 8.56 0.14
N SER A 61 13.44 9.25 1.28
CA SER A 61 12.24 9.52 2.08
C SER A 61 11.27 10.44 1.37
N MET A 62 11.77 11.46 0.65
CA MET A 62 10.93 12.34 -0.17
C MET A 62 10.26 11.57 -1.31
N LEU A 63 11.03 10.76 -2.06
CA LEU A 63 10.49 9.94 -3.15
C LEU A 63 9.46 8.93 -2.65
N GLY A 64 9.76 8.25 -1.54
CA GLY A 64 8.85 7.33 -0.88
C GLY A 64 7.56 8.01 -0.40
N ALA A 65 7.66 9.22 0.14
CA ALA A 65 6.50 9.99 0.59
C ALA A 65 5.58 10.41 -0.58
N VAL A 66 6.16 10.77 -1.74
CA VAL A 66 5.39 11.05 -2.96
C VAL A 66 4.67 9.79 -3.45
N ALA A 67 5.34 8.65 -3.45
CA ALA A 67 4.73 7.38 -3.83
C ALA A 67 3.58 7.00 -2.89
N VAL A 68 3.78 7.13 -1.57
CA VAL A 68 2.76 6.88 -0.55
C VAL A 68 1.59 7.85 -0.67
N PHE A 69 1.83 9.12 -1.01
CA PHE A 69 0.76 10.10 -1.25
C PHE A 69 -0.12 9.66 -2.43
N ALA A 70 0.50 9.27 -3.55
CA ALA A 70 -0.21 8.79 -4.73
C ALA A 70 -1.01 7.51 -4.45
N THR A 71 -0.40 6.52 -3.80
CA THR A 71 -1.12 5.28 -3.47
C THR A 71 -2.22 5.53 -2.44
N SER A 72 -2.06 6.48 -1.52
CA SER A 72 -3.10 6.81 -0.52
C SER A 72 -4.34 7.44 -1.17
N ALA A 73 -4.16 8.23 -2.23
CA ALA A 73 -5.28 8.72 -3.03
C ALA A 73 -6.02 7.58 -3.75
N MET A 74 -5.29 6.59 -4.27
CA MET A 74 -5.89 5.38 -4.85
C MET A 74 -6.62 4.54 -3.80
N LEU A 75 -6.10 4.46 -2.58
CA LEU A 75 -6.72 3.74 -1.48
C LEU A 75 -8.10 4.32 -1.12
N ILE A 76 -8.26 5.64 -1.12
CA ILE A 76 -9.57 6.30 -0.87
C ILE A 76 -10.62 5.83 -1.90
N THR A 77 -10.24 5.77 -3.17
CA THR A 77 -11.14 5.32 -4.24
C THR A 77 -11.39 3.82 -4.20
N ALA A 78 -10.40 3.03 -3.76
CA ALA A 78 -10.52 1.58 -3.56
C ALA A 78 -11.50 1.25 -2.43
N LEU A 79 -11.38 1.90 -1.26
CA LEU A 79 -12.31 1.70 -0.14
C LEU A 79 -13.75 2.10 -0.51
N ARG A 80 -13.94 3.20 -1.26
CA ARG A 80 -15.29 3.63 -1.65
C ARG A 80 -15.99 2.62 -2.57
N LYS A 81 -15.24 1.86 -3.35
CA LYS A 81 -15.77 0.90 -4.33
C LYS A 81 -15.54 -0.56 -3.93
N GLU A 82 -15.05 -0.80 -2.70
CA GLU A 82 -14.78 -2.13 -2.14
C GLU A 82 -13.92 -3.04 -3.04
N TYR A 83 -12.99 -2.45 -3.81
CA TYR A 83 -12.13 -3.21 -4.72
C TYR A 83 -10.87 -3.72 -4.02
N GLU A 84 -10.86 -4.99 -3.60
CA GLU A 84 -9.72 -5.64 -2.92
C GLU A 84 -8.39 -5.44 -3.67
N LYS A 85 -8.39 -5.63 -5.00
CA LYS A 85 -7.16 -5.67 -5.80
C LYS A 85 -6.46 -4.32 -5.87
N LYS A 86 -7.20 -3.24 -5.66
CA LYS A 86 -6.65 -1.87 -5.67
C LYS A 86 -6.04 -1.47 -4.32
N MET A 87 -6.26 -2.24 -3.26
CA MET A 87 -5.67 -2.00 -1.94
C MET A 87 -4.24 -2.55 -1.83
N VAL A 88 -3.94 -3.63 -2.55
CA VAL A 88 -2.63 -4.31 -2.59
C VAL A 88 -1.43 -3.37 -2.83
N PRO A 89 -1.41 -2.49 -3.86
CA PRO A 89 -0.25 -1.64 -4.11
C PRO A 89 0.03 -0.66 -2.97
N TRP A 90 -1.01 -0.18 -2.28
CA TRP A 90 -0.85 0.68 -1.11
C TRP A 90 -0.25 -0.08 0.06
N LEU A 91 -0.69 -1.32 0.28
CA LEU A 91 -0.25 -2.14 1.40
C LEU A 91 1.26 -2.42 1.36
N TYR A 92 1.78 -2.79 0.17
CA TYR A 92 3.20 -3.03 -0.02
C TYR A 92 4.02 -1.74 0.00
N SER A 93 3.56 -0.67 -0.66
CA SER A 93 4.31 0.59 -0.71
C SER A 93 4.40 1.25 0.66
N PHE A 94 3.32 1.25 1.43
CA PHE A 94 3.28 1.82 2.77
C PHE A 94 4.14 1.00 3.76
N ALA A 95 4.12 -0.34 3.68
CA ALA A 95 4.98 -1.18 4.51
C ALA A 95 6.47 -0.94 4.23
N ALA A 96 6.88 -0.99 2.95
CA ALA A 96 8.26 -0.76 2.55
C ALA A 96 8.74 0.64 2.96
N PHE A 97 7.89 1.66 2.77
CA PHE A 97 8.17 3.02 3.22
C PHE A 97 8.33 3.12 4.73
N THR A 98 7.44 2.50 5.52
CA THR A 98 7.50 2.53 6.99
C THR A 98 8.78 1.87 7.50
N ILE A 99 9.19 0.73 6.94
CA ILE A 99 10.43 0.04 7.30
C ILE A 99 11.65 0.91 6.97
N PHE A 100 11.72 1.45 5.75
CA PHE A 100 12.79 2.34 5.34
C PHE A 100 12.89 3.56 6.26
N ARG A 101 11.74 4.14 6.63
CA ARG A 101 11.68 5.31 7.50
C ARG A 101 12.13 4.99 8.93
N LEU A 102 11.83 3.80 9.44
CA LEU A 102 12.33 3.34 10.74
C LEU A 102 13.87 3.23 10.72
N VAL A 103 14.45 2.66 9.67
CA VAL A 103 15.91 2.57 9.51
C VAL A 103 16.55 3.97 9.44
N ALA A 104 15.97 4.85 8.61
CA ALA A 104 16.44 6.24 8.49
C ALA A 104 16.35 6.99 9.83
N PHE A 105 15.27 6.77 10.59
CA PHE A 105 15.07 7.35 11.92
C PHE A 105 16.13 6.88 12.92
N VAL A 106 16.41 5.58 13.02
CA VAL A 106 17.43 5.03 13.92
C VAL A 106 18.83 5.54 13.56
N PHE A 107 19.13 5.64 12.27
CA PHE A 107 20.41 6.20 11.81
C PHE A 107 20.52 7.69 12.17
N ALA A 108 19.49 8.49 11.88
CA ALA A 108 19.46 9.91 12.21
C ALA A 108 19.54 10.15 13.72
N SER A 109 18.88 9.35 14.56
CA SER A 109 18.94 9.48 16.02
C SER A 109 20.31 9.10 16.60
N THR A 110 21.09 8.26 15.90
CA THR A 110 22.43 7.85 16.32
C THR A 110 23.48 8.88 15.94
N VAL A 111 23.35 9.47 14.75
CA VAL A 111 24.32 10.43 14.20
C VAL A 111 24.10 11.84 14.74
N ASN A 112 22.85 12.22 15.01
CA ASN A 112 22.52 13.56 15.47
C ASN A 112 22.64 13.67 16.98
N ASP A 113 23.24 14.76 17.43
CA ASP A 113 23.33 15.06 18.85
C ASP A 113 21.95 15.49 19.39
N MET A 114 21.53 14.84 20.48
CA MET A 114 20.29 15.13 21.19
C MET A 114 20.43 16.34 22.12
N ILE A 115 21.57 17.05 22.14
CA ILE A 115 21.70 18.31 22.86
C ILE A 115 20.80 19.43 22.28
N PHE A 116 20.50 19.37 20.97
CA PHE A 116 19.70 20.38 20.28
C PHE A 116 18.20 20.06 20.33
N GLY A 117 17.40 21.05 20.74
CA GLY A 117 15.95 20.89 20.93
C GLY A 117 15.18 20.46 19.67
N TYR A 118 15.64 20.87 18.49
CA TYR A 118 15.07 20.42 17.21
C TYR A 118 15.19 18.90 17.02
N ASN A 119 16.38 18.34 17.27
CA ASN A 119 16.62 16.90 17.11
C ASN A 119 15.80 16.09 18.13
N ILE A 120 15.70 16.56 19.38
CA ILE A 120 14.82 15.95 20.39
C ILE A 120 13.35 15.97 19.93
N ALA A 121 12.84 17.13 19.51
CA ALA A 121 11.45 17.28 19.12
C ALA A 121 11.10 16.41 17.90
N MET A 122 11.97 16.40 16.89
CA MET A 122 11.80 15.54 15.71
C MET A 122 11.87 14.07 16.09
N CYS A 123 12.78 13.66 16.98
CA CYS A 123 12.85 12.28 17.42
C CYS A 123 11.55 11.81 18.10
N LEU A 124 11.02 12.62 19.03
CA LEU A 124 9.78 12.31 19.74
C LEU A 124 8.56 12.24 18.81
N LEU A 125 8.45 13.19 17.87
CA LEU A 125 7.37 13.19 16.87
C LEU A 125 7.44 11.96 15.96
N TRP A 126 8.65 11.58 15.51
CA TRP A 126 8.83 10.41 14.64
C TRP A 126 8.51 9.09 15.34
N ILE A 127 8.75 8.97 16.65
CA ILE A 127 8.30 7.80 17.43
C ILE A 127 6.77 7.66 17.35
N ILE A 128 6.04 8.75 17.59
CA ILE A 128 4.58 8.76 17.53
C ILE A 128 4.09 8.42 16.12
N PHE A 129 4.70 9.02 15.09
CA PHE A 129 4.31 8.77 13.70
C PHE A 129 4.57 7.33 13.27
N ILE A 130 5.66 6.70 13.69
CA ILE A 130 5.92 5.29 13.40
C ILE A 130 4.87 4.41 14.07
N CYS A 131 4.57 4.63 15.36
CA CYS A 131 3.55 3.86 16.08
C CYS A 131 2.18 3.94 15.41
N VAL A 132 1.72 5.14 15.08
CA VAL A 132 0.42 5.34 14.41
C VAL A 132 0.45 4.81 12.97
N SER A 133 1.59 4.86 12.27
CA SER A 133 1.73 4.27 10.93
C SER A 133 1.60 2.75 10.97
N VAL A 134 2.23 2.07 11.94
CA VAL A 134 2.08 0.61 12.13
C VAL A 134 0.63 0.26 12.45
N TYR A 135 0.00 0.99 13.39
CA TYR A 135 -1.40 0.78 13.73
C TYR A 135 -2.33 1.00 12.52
N GLY A 136 -2.07 2.05 11.74
CA GLY A 136 -2.82 2.36 10.53
C GLY A 136 -2.69 1.29 9.45
N TRP A 137 -1.49 0.75 9.27
CA TRP A 137 -1.25 -0.34 8.34
C TRP A 137 -2.00 -1.61 8.75
N LEU A 138 -1.99 -1.98 10.04
CA LEU A 138 -2.71 -3.14 10.56
C LEU A 138 -4.23 -3.04 10.33
N ILE A 139 -4.81 -1.86 10.47
CA ILE A 139 -6.25 -1.67 10.22
C ILE A 139 -6.60 -1.89 8.75
N VAL A 140 -5.83 -1.31 7.83
CA VAL A 140 -6.07 -1.50 6.39
C VAL A 140 -5.81 -2.93 5.97
N TYR A 141 -4.84 -3.60 6.61
CA TYR A 141 -4.60 -5.03 6.41
C TYR A 141 -5.77 -5.88 6.89
N SER A 142 -6.33 -5.61 8.08
CA SER A 142 -7.52 -6.29 8.59
C SER A 142 -8.69 -6.15 7.62
N LEU A 143 -8.94 -4.93 7.14
CA LEU A 143 -9.99 -4.64 6.17
C LEU A 143 -9.77 -5.39 4.85
N TYR A 144 -8.53 -5.45 4.37
CA TYR A 144 -8.19 -6.21 3.17
C TYR A 144 -8.50 -7.70 3.32
N VAL A 145 -8.14 -8.31 4.46
CA VAL A 145 -8.42 -9.72 4.74
C VAL A 145 -9.93 -9.98 4.80
N GLU A 146 -10.70 -9.11 5.46
CA GLU A 146 -12.16 -9.22 5.55
C GLU A 146 -12.83 -9.17 4.17
N LEU A 147 -12.44 -8.22 3.31
CA LEU A 147 -12.99 -8.15 1.95
C LEU A 147 -12.63 -9.39 1.12
N SER A 148 -11.38 -9.85 1.20
CA SER A 148 -10.94 -11.02 0.44
C SER A 148 -11.65 -12.31 0.86
N ASP A 149 -12.01 -12.45 2.14
CA ASP A 149 -12.80 -13.60 2.58
C ASP A 149 -14.23 -13.52 2.04
N LEU A 150 -14.83 -12.33 2.04
CA LEU A 150 -16.16 -12.09 1.48
C LEU A 150 -16.20 -12.39 -0.03
N THR A 151 -15.23 -11.91 -0.80
CA THR A 151 -15.14 -12.19 -2.25
C THR A 151 -14.97 -13.69 -2.52
N ARG A 152 -14.20 -14.41 -1.70
CA ARG A 152 -14.06 -15.88 -1.83
C ARG A 152 -15.35 -16.63 -1.53
N LEU A 153 -16.11 -16.18 -0.52
CA LEU A 153 -17.40 -16.77 -0.17
C LEU A 153 -18.43 -16.53 -1.28
N GLU A 154 -18.44 -15.34 -1.88
CA GLU A 154 -19.27 -14.99 -3.03
C GLU A 154 -18.93 -15.87 -4.25
N ASP A 155 -17.66 -15.99 -4.61
CA ASP A 155 -17.20 -16.85 -5.72
C ASP A 155 -17.59 -18.32 -5.49
N LEU A 156 -17.46 -18.81 -4.25
CA LEU A 156 -17.84 -20.18 -3.90
C LEU A 156 -19.36 -20.40 -3.99
N ALA A 157 -20.16 -19.42 -3.58
CA ALA A 157 -21.60 -19.45 -3.72
C ALA A 157 -22.04 -19.43 -5.19
N HIS A 158 -21.44 -18.56 -6.01
CA HIS A 158 -21.67 -18.50 -7.44
C HIS A 158 -21.30 -19.81 -8.14
N LEU A 159 -20.16 -20.41 -7.77
CA LEU A 159 -19.74 -21.73 -8.29
C LEU A 159 -20.73 -22.82 -7.88
N ARG A 160 -21.21 -22.84 -6.64
CA ARG A 160 -22.21 -23.82 -6.19
C ARG A 160 -23.55 -23.66 -6.91
N ILE A 161 -24.03 -22.43 -7.08
CA ILE A 161 -25.27 -22.16 -7.81
C ILE A 161 -25.12 -22.53 -9.29
N GLY A 162 -24.00 -22.16 -9.93
CA GLY A 162 -23.71 -22.53 -11.32
C GLY A 162 -23.60 -24.05 -11.50
N THR A 163 -22.97 -24.74 -10.54
CA THR A 163 -22.89 -26.21 -10.55
C THR A 163 -24.27 -26.83 -10.38
N MET A 164 -25.10 -26.34 -9.46
CA MET A 164 -26.48 -26.83 -9.27
C MET A 164 -27.37 -26.53 -10.47
N GLN A 165 -27.20 -25.38 -11.14
CA GLN A 165 -27.89 -25.10 -12.41
C GLN A 165 -27.42 -26.03 -13.53
N SER A 166 -26.12 -26.33 -13.63
CA SER A 166 -25.59 -27.29 -14.62
C SER A 166 -26.03 -28.72 -14.34
N LEU A 167 -26.12 -29.13 -13.08
CA LEU A 167 -26.65 -30.42 -12.64
C LEU A 167 -28.15 -30.51 -12.92
N ASN A 168 -28.91 -29.46 -12.63
CA ASN A 168 -30.34 -29.42 -12.94
C ASN A 168 -30.57 -29.45 -14.46
N ALA A 169 -29.78 -28.71 -15.26
CA ALA A 169 -29.86 -28.73 -16.72
C ALA A 169 -29.48 -30.10 -17.32
N SER A 170 -28.51 -30.81 -16.73
CA SER A 170 -28.13 -32.16 -17.17
C SER A 170 -29.13 -33.24 -16.74
N THR A 171 -29.87 -33.06 -15.64
CA THR A 171 -30.96 -33.96 -15.24
C THR A 171 -32.32 -33.64 -15.91
N THR A 172 -32.57 -32.39 -16.32
CA THR A 172 -33.78 -32.06 -17.12
C THR A 172 -33.64 -32.44 -18.60
N HIS A 173 -32.44 -32.35 -19.19
CA HIS A 173 -32.23 -32.81 -20.58
C HIS A 173 -32.17 -34.34 -20.75
N SER A 174 -32.12 -35.11 -19.66
CA SER A 174 -32.14 -36.58 -19.71
C SER A 174 -33.50 -37.20 -19.38
N ILE A 175 -34.48 -36.42 -18.92
CA ILE A 175 -35.86 -36.87 -18.66
C ILE A 175 -36.83 -36.53 -19.81
N ALA A 176 -36.42 -35.70 -20.78
CA ALA A 176 -37.18 -35.43 -22.00
C ALA A 176 -36.56 -36.11 -23.23
N GLY A 177 -36.74 -37.43 -23.33
CA GLY A 177 -36.94 -38.08 -24.63
C GLY A 177 -35.71 -38.57 -25.39
N SER A 178 -35.03 -39.60 -24.90
CA SER A 178 -34.32 -40.54 -25.76
C SER A 178 -35.34 -41.45 -26.47
N ARG A 179 -36.10 -40.89 -27.42
CA ARG A 179 -36.91 -41.67 -28.36
C ARG A 179 -36.12 -41.75 -29.67
N PRO A 180 -35.57 -42.92 -30.06
CA PRO A 180 -34.99 -43.07 -31.38
C PRO A 180 -36.13 -42.93 -32.40
N THR A 181 -36.19 -41.82 -33.14
CA THR A 181 -37.04 -41.72 -34.33
C THR A 181 -36.29 -42.29 -35.51
N THR A 182 -36.18 -43.62 -35.58
CA THR A 182 -35.83 -44.32 -36.83
C THR A 182 -37.08 -44.42 -37.71
N PRO A 183 -37.12 -43.83 -38.91
CA PRO A 183 -38.23 -44.00 -39.84
C PRO A 183 -38.01 -45.29 -40.65
N HIS A 184 -38.49 -46.42 -40.15
CA HIS A 184 -38.66 -47.61 -41.00
C HIS A 184 -40.08 -48.16 -40.84
N SER A 185 -40.99 -47.58 -41.60
CA SER A 185 -42.26 -48.19 -42.00
C SER A 185 -42.79 -47.48 -43.24
N ALA A 186 -42.05 -47.59 -44.35
CA ALA A 186 -42.66 -47.43 -45.67
C ALA A 186 -43.41 -48.74 -45.96
N VAL A 187 -44.67 -48.80 -45.54
CA VAL A 187 -45.64 -49.79 -46.00
C VAL A 187 -45.77 -49.61 -47.51
N SER A 188 -45.21 -50.56 -48.27
CA SER A 188 -45.46 -50.69 -49.69
C SER A 188 -46.87 -51.27 -49.89
N THR A 189 -47.80 -50.41 -50.28
CA THR A 189 -49.06 -50.82 -50.91
C THR A 189 -49.23 -50.01 -52.18
N MET A 190 -48.71 -50.51 -53.30
CA MET A 190 -49.20 -50.13 -54.63
C MET A 190 -50.37 -51.04 -55.01
N PRO A 191 -51.45 -50.49 -55.62
CA PRO A 191 -52.58 -51.26 -56.09
C PRO A 191 -52.32 -51.89 -57.47
N ALA A 192 -53.17 -52.85 -57.80
CA ALA A 192 -53.14 -53.81 -58.89
C ALA A 192 -52.93 -53.28 -60.33
N ASN A 193 -52.27 -54.10 -61.15
CA ASN A 193 -52.85 -54.67 -62.38
C ASN A 193 -52.23 -56.04 -62.66
#